data_AF-A0A7K4GVE2-F1
#
_entry.id   AF-A0A7K4GVE2-F1
#
_cell.length_a   1.000
_cell.length_b   1.000
_cell.length_c   1.000
_cell.angle_alpha   90.00
_cell.angle_beta   90.00
_cell.angle_gamma   90.00
#
_symmetry.space_group_name_H-M   'P 1'
#
loop_
_entity.id
_entity.type
_entity.pdbx_description
1 polymer ?
#
loop_
_entity_poly.entity_id
_entity_poly.type
_entity_poly.pdbx_seq_one_letter_code
_entity_poly.pdbx_strand_id
1 'polypeptide(L)'
;MSDEKVKPDTATQNKLVGPGLGLIIMGAAYLVWWLIFIEYAIMDPRWVHNIAYAIIILNVGLAWYHKSPLSRTIVMVQSIMLPIIGSGSFNALICTIISLVILIVWIIVVFRERANGKNMFEEKLSKRGLIWSNMHTLIIAWLLVGHMGLMFFIVRLPLESQLYGYGEFAGYLLNLPPESLEIATWAYDIGLFILVAVILVEQYKMGYNTQNNRWPRRSFWVVIIVMAASLLALAVQSLTVGMDWVEIVYG
;
A
#
# COMPACT_ATOMS: atom_id res chain seq x y z
N MET A 1 1.07 50.89 -3.47
CA MET A 1 0.83 49.43 -3.36
C MET A 1 1.25 49.04 -1.97
N SER A 2 0.29 48.75 -1.10
CA SER A 2 0.56 48.33 0.27
C SER A 2 1.16 46.94 0.25
N ASP A 3 2.36 46.79 0.80
CA ASP A 3 2.95 45.51 1.15
C ASP A 3 2.02 44.79 2.11
N GLU A 4 1.21 43.88 1.56
CA GLU A 4 0.38 42.99 2.33
C GLU A 4 1.33 42.04 3.08
N LYS A 5 1.60 42.36 4.35
CA LYS A 5 2.35 41.49 5.25
C LYS A 5 1.64 40.16 5.32
N VAL A 6 2.18 39.18 4.59
CA VAL A 6 1.82 37.76 4.68
C VAL A 6 1.81 37.40 6.16
N LYS A 7 0.61 37.19 6.71
CA LYS A 7 0.46 36.72 8.10
C LYS A 7 1.35 35.48 8.23
N PRO A 8 2.11 35.33 9.34
CA PRO A 8 2.78 34.08 9.61
C PRO A 8 1.68 33.03 9.75
N ASP A 9 1.46 32.28 8.67
CA ASP A 9 0.58 31.13 8.68
C ASP A 9 0.98 30.30 9.90
N THR A 10 0.00 29.79 10.62
CA THR A 10 0.11 28.74 11.63
C THR A 10 0.55 27.41 10.96
N ALA A 11 1.62 27.50 10.16
CA ALA A 11 2.03 26.69 9.01
C ALA A 11 2.56 25.31 9.38
N THR A 12 2.70 25.02 10.67
CA THR A 12 3.21 23.74 11.17
C THR A 12 2.23 22.60 10.96
N GLN A 13 0.91 22.85 10.93
CA GLN A 13 -0.11 21.80 10.78
C GLN A 13 -0.26 21.25 9.34
N ASN A 14 0.16 22.00 8.31
CA ASN A 14 -0.14 21.66 6.91
C ASN A 14 0.92 20.80 6.20
N LYS A 15 1.99 20.38 6.89
CA LYS A 15 3.06 19.52 6.32
C LYS A 15 2.78 18.03 6.43
N LEU A 16 1.77 17.64 7.23
CA LEU A 16 1.45 16.24 7.50
C LEU A 16 0.47 15.64 6.49
N VAL A 17 -0.31 16.46 5.78
CA VAL A 17 -1.35 15.96 4.86
C VAL A 17 -0.74 15.75 3.47
N GLY A 18 -0.68 14.49 3.04
CA GLY A 18 -0.14 14.06 1.76
C GLY A 18 -0.38 12.56 1.52
N PRO A 19 0.24 11.96 0.49
CA PRO A 19 0.04 10.54 0.16
C PRO A 19 0.52 9.63 1.29
N GLY A 20 1.57 10.02 2.02
CA GLY A 20 2.05 9.31 3.20
C GLY A 20 0.94 9.09 4.23
N LEU A 21 0.24 10.14 4.66
CA LEU A 21 -0.86 10.03 5.64
C LEU A 21 -1.99 9.16 5.11
N GLY A 22 -2.35 9.34 3.84
CA GLY A 22 -3.40 8.54 3.21
C GLY A 22 -3.05 7.05 3.26
N LEU A 23 -1.83 6.67 2.84
CA LEU A 23 -1.37 5.28 2.88
C LEU A 23 -1.26 4.74 4.31
N ILE A 24 -0.88 5.57 5.30
CA ILE A 24 -0.92 5.16 6.71
C ILE A 24 -2.34 4.81 7.14
N ILE A 25 -3.31 5.70 6.86
CA ILE A 25 -4.71 5.48 7.22
C ILE A 25 -5.26 4.24 6.52
N MET A 26 -5.01 4.11 5.22
CA MET A 26 -5.44 2.95 4.42
C MET A 26 -4.82 1.65 4.93
N GLY A 27 -3.49 1.60 5.09
CA GLY A 27 -2.81 0.41 5.59
C GLY A 27 -3.20 0.03 7.01
N ALA A 28 -3.36 1.02 7.91
CA ALA A 28 -3.79 0.77 9.28
C ALA A 28 -5.26 0.30 9.35
N ALA A 29 -6.17 0.95 8.63
CA ALA A 29 -7.56 0.54 8.57
C ALA A 29 -7.69 -0.86 7.97
N TYR A 30 -6.94 -1.15 6.90
CA TYR A 30 -6.95 -2.45 6.26
C TYR A 30 -6.37 -3.55 7.15
N LEU A 31 -5.31 -3.23 7.91
CA LEU A 31 -4.73 -4.15 8.89
C LEU A 31 -5.71 -4.45 10.02
N VAL A 32 -6.35 -3.42 10.59
CA VAL A 32 -7.35 -3.58 11.65
C VAL A 32 -8.52 -4.41 11.16
N TRP A 33 -9.00 -4.16 9.94
CA TRP A 33 -10.07 -4.95 9.32
C TRP A 33 -9.72 -6.44 9.30
N TRP A 34 -8.58 -6.82 8.72
CA TRP A 34 -8.19 -8.23 8.62
C TRP A 34 -7.80 -8.88 9.95
N LEU A 35 -7.44 -8.10 10.96
CA LEU A 35 -7.25 -8.60 12.32
C LEU A 35 -8.57 -8.84 13.06
N ILE A 36 -9.59 -8.00 12.83
CA ILE A 36 -10.95 -8.21 13.37
C ILE A 36 -11.56 -9.46 12.74
N PHE A 37 -11.42 -9.59 11.42
CA PHE A 37 -11.97 -10.71 10.63
C PHE A 37 -10.95 -11.84 10.42
N ILE A 38 -10.11 -12.10 11.43
CA ILE A 38 -9.06 -13.13 11.35
C ILE A 38 -9.63 -14.56 11.18
N GLU A 39 -10.90 -14.76 11.54
CA GLU A 39 -11.61 -16.03 11.36
C GLU A 39 -11.62 -16.52 9.91
N TYR A 40 -11.71 -15.62 8.92
CA TYR A 40 -11.59 -16.01 7.51
C TYR A 40 -10.21 -16.62 7.20
N ALA A 41 -9.15 -16.08 7.79
CA ALA A 41 -7.81 -16.63 7.67
C ALA A 41 -7.60 -17.96 8.42
N ILE A 42 -8.41 -18.23 9.44
CA ILE A 42 -8.43 -19.53 10.13
C ILE A 42 -9.14 -20.57 9.25
N MET A 43 -10.24 -20.20 8.61
CA MET A 43 -10.99 -21.08 7.70
C MET A 43 -10.22 -21.36 6.40
N ASP A 44 -9.61 -20.33 5.82
CA ASP A 44 -8.75 -20.44 4.64
C ASP A 44 -7.48 -19.59 4.82
N PRO A 45 -6.32 -20.23 5.10
CA PRO A 45 -5.04 -19.54 5.32
C PRO A 45 -4.58 -18.64 4.18
N ARG A 46 -5.15 -18.77 2.98
CA ARG A 46 -4.81 -17.91 1.84
C ARG A 46 -5.20 -16.46 2.09
N TRP A 47 -6.23 -16.18 2.90
CA TRP A 47 -6.64 -14.82 3.27
C TRP A 47 -5.59 -13.99 4.01
N VAL A 48 -4.59 -14.64 4.62
CA VAL A 48 -3.49 -13.98 5.32
C VAL A 48 -2.71 -13.01 4.42
N HIS A 49 -2.76 -13.18 3.09
CA HIS A 49 -2.11 -12.28 2.14
C HIS A 49 -2.54 -10.80 2.30
N ASN A 50 -3.77 -10.55 2.74
CA ASN A 50 -4.27 -9.20 2.96
C ASN A 50 -3.60 -8.49 4.14
N ILE A 51 -3.17 -9.25 5.16
CA ILE A 51 -2.36 -8.72 6.26
C ILE A 51 -1.00 -8.25 5.71
N ALA A 52 -0.40 -9.00 4.78
CA ALA A 52 0.84 -8.57 4.12
C ALA A 52 0.65 -7.27 3.34
N TYR A 53 -0.41 -7.17 2.52
CA TYR A 53 -0.73 -5.93 1.80
C TYR A 53 -0.86 -4.73 2.73
N ALA A 54 -1.63 -4.89 3.80
CA ALA A 54 -1.85 -3.84 4.78
C ALA A 54 -0.54 -3.39 5.46
N ILE A 55 0.31 -4.34 5.86
CA ILE A 55 1.65 -4.08 6.42
C ILE A 55 2.50 -3.27 5.45
N ILE A 56 2.57 -3.70 4.18
CA ILE A 56 3.41 -3.06 3.18
C ILE A 56 2.92 -1.63 2.90
N ILE A 57 1.61 -1.45 2.67
CA ILE A 57 1.01 -0.14 2.40
C ILE A 57 1.24 0.82 3.57
N LEU A 58 1.03 0.35 4.80
CA LEU A 58 1.31 1.11 6.02
C LEU A 58 2.78 1.54 6.08
N ASN A 59 3.71 0.61 5.83
CA ASN A 59 5.14 0.91 5.88
C ASN A 59 5.57 1.90 4.79
N VAL A 60 5.00 1.80 3.58
CA VAL A 60 5.19 2.79 2.51
C VAL A 60 4.73 4.18 2.95
N GLY A 61 3.57 4.27 3.59
CA GLY A 61 3.06 5.51 4.16
C GLY A 61 3.98 6.10 5.24
N LEU A 62 4.49 5.27 6.15
CA LEU A 62 5.39 5.69 7.23
C LEU A 62 6.76 6.16 6.70
N ALA A 63 7.34 5.44 5.73
CA ALA A 63 8.62 5.79 5.11
C ALA A 63 8.58 7.09 4.30
N TRP A 64 7.38 7.57 3.95
CA TRP A 64 7.21 8.91 3.39
C TRP A 64 7.74 10.00 4.35
N TYR A 65 7.41 9.88 5.64
CA TYR A 65 7.80 10.83 6.69
C TYR A 65 9.25 10.67 7.12
N HIS A 66 9.76 9.44 7.11
CA HIS A 66 11.13 9.15 7.48
C HIS A 66 12.05 9.23 6.25
N LYS A 67 12.59 10.42 5.98
CA LYS A 67 13.34 10.75 4.75
C LYS A 67 14.77 10.16 4.67
N SER A 68 14.97 8.95 5.19
CA SER A 68 16.23 8.21 5.09
C SER A 68 16.28 7.40 3.78
N PRO A 69 17.39 7.46 3.01
CA PRO A 69 17.58 6.64 1.83
C PRO A 69 17.50 5.14 2.12
N LEU A 70 18.06 4.70 3.25
CA LEU A 70 18.02 3.29 3.65
C LEU A 70 16.59 2.86 3.98
N SER A 71 15.89 3.65 4.78
CA SER A 71 14.49 3.40 5.14
C SER A 71 13.60 3.24 3.89
N ARG A 72 13.71 4.17 2.93
CA ARG A 72 12.94 4.11 1.69
C ARG A 72 13.36 2.97 0.77
N THR A 73 14.64 2.59 0.78
CA THR A 73 15.12 1.42 0.04
C THR A 73 14.55 0.12 0.63
N ILE A 74 14.53 -0.03 1.95
CA ILE A 74 13.93 -1.20 2.62
C ILE A 74 12.45 -1.34 2.23
N VAL A 75 11.71 -0.23 2.29
CA VAL A 75 10.29 -0.20 1.92
C VAL A 75 10.07 -0.46 0.43
N MET A 76 10.92 0.06 -0.45
CA MET A 76 10.88 -0.26 -1.88
C MET A 76 11.07 -1.77 -2.08
N VAL A 77 12.07 -2.38 -1.43
CA VAL A 77 12.26 -3.84 -1.48
C VAL A 77 11.04 -4.58 -0.94
N GLN A 78 10.46 -4.12 0.16
CA GLN A 78 9.24 -4.70 0.71
C GLN A 78 8.07 -4.62 -0.27
N SER A 79 7.92 -3.50 -0.99
CA SER A 79 6.84 -3.29 -1.95
C SER A 79 6.92 -4.20 -3.19
N ILE A 80 8.09 -4.78 -3.49
CA ILE A 80 8.22 -5.82 -4.54
C ILE A 80 7.36 -7.05 -4.19
N MET A 81 7.10 -7.29 -2.89
CA MET A 81 6.22 -8.37 -2.47
C MET A 81 4.77 -8.17 -2.93
N LEU A 82 4.29 -6.94 -3.17
CA LEU A 82 2.90 -6.70 -3.57
C LEU A 82 2.52 -7.43 -4.86
N PRO A 83 3.22 -7.26 -6.00
CA PRO A 83 2.89 -8.02 -7.20
C PRO A 83 3.16 -9.53 -7.07
N ILE A 84 4.14 -9.94 -6.26
CA ILE A 84 4.44 -11.37 -6.01
C ILE A 84 3.30 -12.04 -5.25
N ILE A 85 2.75 -11.35 -4.25
CA ILE A 85 1.60 -11.82 -3.48
C ILE A 85 0.36 -11.77 -4.37
N GLY A 86 0.15 -10.67 -5.12
CA GLY A 86 -1.02 -10.47 -5.98
C GLY A 86 -1.12 -11.39 -7.18
N SER A 87 -0.01 -11.99 -7.64
CA SER A 87 -0.07 -13.07 -8.61
C SER A 87 -0.48 -14.42 -8.01
N GLY A 88 -0.39 -14.58 -6.69
CA GLY A 88 -0.49 -15.87 -6.03
C GLY A 88 0.74 -16.76 -6.22
N SER A 89 1.86 -16.25 -6.77
CA SER A 89 3.02 -17.11 -7.09
C SER A 89 3.68 -17.78 -5.88
N PHE A 90 3.40 -17.30 -4.67
CA PHE A 90 3.96 -17.83 -3.43
C PHE A 90 2.89 -17.98 -2.35
N ASN A 91 3.17 -18.85 -1.38
CA ASN A 91 2.30 -19.07 -0.24
C ASN A 91 2.08 -17.78 0.57
N ALA A 92 0.80 -17.42 0.75
CA ALA A 92 0.35 -16.20 1.43
C ALA A 92 0.93 -16.04 2.84
N LEU A 93 0.99 -17.12 3.61
CA LEU A 93 1.53 -17.10 4.98
C LEU A 93 3.03 -16.80 4.98
N ILE A 94 3.80 -17.44 4.10
CA ILE A 94 5.24 -17.18 3.95
C ILE A 94 5.47 -15.72 3.58
N CYS A 95 4.73 -15.19 2.60
CA CYS A 95 4.85 -13.79 2.19
C CYS A 95 4.50 -12.81 3.32
N THR A 96 3.53 -13.15 4.17
CA THR A 96 3.15 -12.33 5.32
C THR A 96 4.24 -12.33 6.39
N ILE A 97 4.82 -13.49 6.69
CA ILE A 97 5.95 -13.60 7.61
C ILE A 97 7.14 -12.77 7.10
N ILE A 98 7.49 -12.88 5.82
CA ILE A 98 8.55 -12.09 5.20
C ILE A 98 8.23 -10.58 5.31
N SER A 99 7.00 -10.18 5.01
CA SER A 99 6.57 -8.78 5.11
C SER A 99 6.69 -8.25 6.54
N LEU A 100 6.35 -9.06 7.54
CA LEU A 100 6.50 -8.73 8.95
C LEU A 100 7.97 -8.61 9.36
N VAL A 101 8.83 -9.54 8.93
CA VAL A 101 10.28 -9.48 9.21
C VAL A 101 10.89 -8.21 8.63
N ILE A 102 10.54 -7.85 7.39
CA ILE A 102 11.03 -6.61 6.76
C ILE A 102 10.52 -5.37 7.50
N LEU A 103 9.25 -5.37 7.95
CA LEU A 103 8.73 -4.29 8.80
C LEU A 103 9.53 -4.15 10.09
N ILE A 104 9.83 -5.24 10.79
CA ILE A 104 10.64 -5.22 12.03
C ILE A 104 12.04 -4.66 11.74
N VAL A 105 12.68 -5.08 10.66
CA VAL A 105 13.99 -4.54 10.24
C VAL A 105 13.90 -3.03 9.98
N TRP A 106 12.87 -2.58 9.27
CA TRP A 106 12.63 -1.15 9.02
C TRP A 106 12.47 -0.37 10.33
N ILE A 107 11.66 -0.89 11.27
CA ILE A 107 11.44 -0.29 12.59
C ILE A 107 12.77 -0.11 13.34
N ILE A 108 13.62 -1.15 13.37
CA ILE A 108 14.95 -1.10 14.00
C ILE A 108 15.82 -0.01 13.37
N VAL A 109 15.83 0.10 12.04
CA VAL A 109 16.57 1.14 11.32
C VAL A 109 16.09 2.53 11.72
N VAL A 110 14.78 2.77 11.69
CA VAL A 110 14.19 4.07 12.04
C VAL A 110 14.52 4.46 13.48
N PHE A 111 14.36 3.54 14.43
CA PHE A 111 14.70 3.81 15.83
C PHE A 111 16.17 4.16 16.00
N ARG A 112 17.08 3.42 15.34
CA ARG A 112 18.51 3.68 15.43
C ARG A 112 18.91 5.00 14.77
N GLU A 113 18.33 5.35 13.62
CA GLU A 113 18.57 6.64 12.97
C GLU A 113 18.04 7.81 13.81
N ARG A 114 16.85 7.67 14.41
CA ARG A 114 16.29 8.68 15.31
C ARG A 114 17.13 8.86 16.58
N ALA A 115 17.58 7.76 17.20
CA ALA A 115 18.43 7.81 18.38
C ALA A 115 19.78 8.50 18.12
N ASN A 116 20.35 8.30 16.94
CA ASN A 116 21.62 8.90 16.55
C ASN A 116 21.49 10.32 15.99
N GLY A 117 20.27 10.81 15.72
CA GLY A 117 20.03 12.13 15.12
C GLY A 117 20.55 12.29 13.68
N LYS A 118 20.96 11.20 13.02
CA LYS A 118 21.49 11.18 11.65
C LYS A 118 21.06 9.94 10.88
N ASN A 119 20.79 10.09 9.58
CA ASN A 119 20.43 8.95 8.74
C ASN A 119 21.67 8.08 8.47
N MET A 120 21.47 6.77 8.43
CA MET A 120 22.50 5.85 7.97
C MET A 120 22.78 6.11 6.50
N PHE A 121 24.05 5.98 6.12
CA PHE A 121 24.54 6.19 4.76
C PHE A 121 24.47 7.62 4.22
N GLU A 122 23.99 8.60 5.01
CA GLU A 122 23.94 10.00 4.57
C GLU A 122 25.34 10.55 4.23
N GLU A 123 26.32 10.27 5.09
CA GLU A 123 27.72 10.67 4.92
C GLU A 123 28.42 9.91 3.77
N LYS A 124 27.91 8.75 3.37
CA LYS A 124 28.52 7.89 2.35
C LYS A 124 28.01 8.19 0.94
N LEU A 125 26.88 8.87 0.81
CA LEU A 125 26.24 9.16 -0.46
C LEU A 125 26.50 10.62 -0.87
N SER A 126 26.75 10.83 -2.16
CA SER A 126 26.78 12.20 -2.70
C SER A 126 25.42 12.88 -2.54
N LYS A 127 25.39 14.21 -2.45
CA LYS A 127 24.13 14.99 -2.38
C LYS A 127 23.15 14.63 -3.51
N ARG A 128 23.66 14.38 -4.71
CA ARG A 128 22.85 13.93 -5.86
C ARG A 128 22.32 12.50 -5.63
N GLY A 129 23.15 11.58 -5.14
CA GLY A 129 22.74 10.21 -4.82
C GLY A 129 21.66 10.15 -3.74
N LEU A 130 21.76 10.99 -2.70
CA LEU A 130 20.75 11.12 -1.65
C LEU A 130 19.39 11.55 -2.21
N ILE A 131 19.38 12.63 -3.00
CA ILE A 131 18.16 13.16 -3.62
C ILE A 131 17.56 12.12 -4.57
N TRP A 132 18.40 11.51 -5.41
CA TRP A 132 17.97 10.50 -6.37
C TRP A 132 17.35 9.29 -5.68
N SER A 133 18.04 8.72 -4.69
CA SER A 133 17.58 7.54 -3.95
C SER A 133 16.27 7.85 -3.23
N ASN A 134 16.22 8.95 -2.47
CA ASN A 134 15.03 9.33 -1.74
C ASN A 134 13.81 9.54 -2.66
N MET A 135 14.00 10.05 -3.88
CA MET A 135 12.90 10.21 -4.81
C MET A 135 12.48 8.89 -5.47
N HIS A 136 13.41 8.21 -6.13
CA HIS A 136 13.06 7.09 -7.00
C HIS A 136 12.61 5.87 -6.22
N THR A 137 13.21 5.58 -5.06
CA THR A 137 12.79 4.43 -4.25
C THR A 137 11.33 4.55 -3.81
N LEU A 138 10.88 5.77 -3.46
CA LEU A 138 9.51 6.01 -3.05
C LEU A 138 8.54 6.00 -4.23
N ILE A 139 8.94 6.55 -5.38
CA ILE A 139 8.15 6.45 -6.62
C ILE A 139 7.96 4.99 -7.02
N ILE A 140 9.03 4.20 -6.99
CA ILE A 140 8.98 2.76 -7.30
C ILE A 140 8.04 2.06 -6.30
N ALA A 141 8.12 2.38 -5.01
CA ALA A 141 7.21 1.82 -4.02
C ALA A 141 5.74 2.15 -4.31
N TRP A 142 5.42 3.40 -4.69
CA TRP A 142 4.06 3.77 -5.07
C TRP A 142 3.58 3.06 -6.34
N LEU A 143 4.46 2.94 -7.35
CA LEU A 143 4.16 2.19 -8.57
C LEU A 143 3.85 0.73 -8.23
N LEU A 144 4.61 0.12 -7.32
CA LEU A 144 4.38 -1.26 -6.88
C LEU A 144 3.09 -1.42 -6.06
N VAL A 145 2.68 -0.40 -5.29
CA VAL A 145 1.34 -0.35 -4.67
C VAL A 145 0.25 -0.37 -5.72
N GLY A 146 0.35 0.44 -6.78
CA GLY A 146 -0.60 0.38 -7.90
C GLY A 146 -0.52 -0.91 -8.72
N HIS A 147 0.69 -1.48 -8.87
CA HIS A 147 0.91 -2.71 -9.63
C HIS A 147 0.14 -3.89 -9.05
N MET A 148 -0.16 -3.89 -7.74
CA MET A 148 -1.01 -4.91 -7.14
C MET A 148 -2.36 -5.06 -7.87
N GLY A 149 -3.03 -3.94 -8.18
CA GLY A 149 -4.27 -3.97 -8.95
C GLY A 149 -4.08 -4.45 -10.39
N LEU A 150 -2.93 -4.18 -11.01
CA LEU A 150 -2.63 -4.70 -12.36
C LEU A 150 -2.48 -6.23 -12.33
N MET A 151 -1.86 -6.77 -11.27
CA MET A 151 -1.74 -8.22 -11.10
C MET A 151 -3.12 -8.87 -10.95
N PHE A 152 -4.04 -8.25 -10.20
CA PHE A 152 -5.41 -8.71 -10.13
C PHE A 152 -6.07 -8.77 -11.52
N PHE A 153 -6.14 -7.65 -12.23
CA PHE A 153 -6.88 -7.59 -13.50
C PHE A 153 -6.25 -8.36 -14.67
N ILE A 154 -4.91 -8.37 -14.77
CA ILE A 154 -4.22 -8.91 -15.95
C ILE A 154 -3.81 -10.37 -15.75
N VAL A 155 -3.39 -10.73 -14.53
CA VAL A 155 -2.83 -12.06 -14.26
C VAL A 155 -3.85 -12.96 -13.59
N ARG A 156 -4.48 -12.49 -12.51
CA ARG A 156 -5.32 -13.33 -11.66
C ARG A 156 -6.74 -13.50 -12.19
N LEU A 157 -7.46 -12.41 -12.40
CA LEU A 157 -8.88 -12.41 -12.76
C LEU A 157 -9.20 -13.27 -13.99
N PRO A 158 -8.42 -13.25 -15.10
CA PRO A 158 -8.72 -14.08 -16.28
C PRO A 158 -8.58 -15.60 -16.03
N LEU A 159 -7.87 -15.98 -14.97
CA LEU A 159 -7.58 -17.37 -14.62
C LEU A 159 -8.33 -17.83 -13.36
N GLU A 160 -9.06 -16.92 -12.70
CA GLU A 160 -9.71 -17.16 -11.42
C GLU A 160 -10.82 -18.21 -11.51
N SER A 161 -11.41 -18.42 -12.70
CA SER A 161 -12.33 -19.54 -12.97
C SER A 161 -11.72 -20.91 -12.62
N GLN A 162 -10.39 -21.04 -12.65
CA GLN A 162 -9.67 -22.27 -12.28
C GLN A 162 -9.67 -22.52 -10.77
N LEU A 163 -9.92 -21.51 -9.94
CA LEU A 163 -10.07 -21.68 -8.49
C LEU A 163 -11.44 -22.25 -8.12
N TYR A 164 -12.44 -22.09 -8.99
CA TYR A 164 -13.81 -22.59 -8.78
C TYR A 164 -14.04 -24.00 -9.35
N GLY A 165 -13.18 -24.47 -10.28
CA GLY A 165 -13.25 -25.81 -10.84
C GLY A 165 -12.14 -26.69 -10.25
N TYR A 166 -12.52 -27.79 -9.57
CA TYR A 166 -11.67 -28.86 -9.02
C TYR A 166 -10.16 -28.62 -9.17
N GLY A 167 -9.58 -27.95 -8.15
CA GLY A 167 -8.32 -27.20 -8.17
C GLY A 167 -7.00 -27.94 -8.46
N GLU A 168 -7.01 -29.09 -9.13
CA GLU A 168 -5.77 -29.81 -9.50
C GLU A 168 -4.93 -29.08 -10.56
N PHE A 169 -5.50 -28.10 -11.29
CA PHE A 169 -4.80 -27.37 -12.35
C PHE A 169 -4.57 -25.87 -12.08
N ALA A 170 -5.00 -25.34 -10.93
CA ALA A 170 -4.86 -23.92 -10.62
C ALA A 170 -3.40 -23.48 -10.36
N GLY A 171 -2.48 -24.43 -10.21
CA GLY A 171 -1.04 -24.19 -10.19
C GLY A 171 -0.63 -23.15 -9.15
N TYR A 172 -0.11 -22.01 -9.61
CA TYR A 172 0.31 -20.93 -8.71
C TYR A 172 -0.87 -20.21 -8.05
N LEU A 173 -2.05 -20.14 -8.68
CA LEU A 173 -3.22 -19.44 -8.14
C LEU A 173 -3.73 -20.06 -6.82
N LEU A 174 -3.37 -21.31 -6.54
CA LEU A 174 -3.74 -22.03 -5.31
C LEU A 174 -3.31 -21.32 -4.02
N ASN A 175 -2.39 -20.35 -4.07
CA ASN A 175 -1.99 -19.61 -2.88
C ASN A 175 -2.88 -18.42 -2.54
N LEU A 176 -3.88 -18.11 -3.37
CA LEU A 176 -4.86 -17.06 -3.15
C LEU A 176 -6.29 -17.64 -3.13
N PRO A 177 -7.21 -17.02 -2.38
CA PRO A 177 -8.62 -17.31 -2.52
C PRO A 177 -9.15 -16.74 -3.84
N PRO A 178 -10.36 -17.06 -4.29
CA PRO A 178 -10.98 -16.38 -5.41
C PRO A 178 -11.68 -15.09 -4.93
N GLU A 179 -11.47 -14.00 -5.65
CA GLU A 179 -11.94 -12.64 -5.37
C GLU A 179 -12.75 -12.04 -6.55
N SER A 180 -12.98 -12.78 -7.64
CA SER A 180 -13.68 -12.26 -8.83
C SER A 180 -15.08 -11.70 -8.53
N LEU A 181 -15.74 -12.28 -7.52
CA LEU A 181 -17.08 -11.91 -7.07
C LEU A 181 -17.06 -10.83 -5.97
N GLU A 182 -15.89 -10.42 -5.49
CA GLU A 182 -15.75 -9.38 -4.48
C GLU A 182 -15.72 -7.99 -5.09
N ILE A 183 -16.88 -7.33 -5.11
CA ILE A 183 -17.04 -5.97 -5.62
C ILE A 183 -16.08 -4.99 -4.90
N ALA A 184 -15.80 -5.23 -3.62
CA ALA A 184 -14.87 -4.44 -2.83
C ALA A 184 -13.44 -4.47 -3.40
N THR A 185 -12.96 -5.64 -3.84
CA THR A 185 -11.63 -5.82 -4.47
C THR A 185 -11.53 -5.03 -5.76
N TRP A 186 -12.55 -5.11 -6.63
CA TRP A 186 -12.60 -4.34 -7.87
C TRP A 186 -12.53 -2.83 -7.62
N ALA A 187 -13.35 -2.32 -6.69
CA ALA A 187 -13.38 -0.91 -6.34
C ALA A 187 -12.03 -0.45 -5.78
N TYR A 188 -11.41 -1.27 -4.95
CA TYR A 188 -10.11 -0.99 -4.36
C TYR A 188 -8.99 -0.91 -5.42
N ASP A 189 -8.88 -1.92 -6.28
CA ASP A 189 -7.81 -2.01 -7.28
C ASP A 189 -7.89 -0.94 -8.37
N ILE A 190 -9.11 -0.63 -8.84
CA ILE A 190 -9.33 0.53 -9.74
C ILE A 190 -8.91 1.82 -9.03
N GLY A 191 -9.28 1.94 -7.75
CA GLY A 191 -8.91 3.06 -6.90
C GLY A 191 -7.39 3.24 -6.78
N LEU A 192 -6.63 2.16 -6.66
CA LEU A 192 -5.17 2.20 -6.59
C LEU A 192 -4.53 2.74 -7.87
N PHE A 193 -5.08 2.45 -9.05
CA PHE A 193 -4.58 3.06 -10.30
C PHE A 193 -4.78 4.57 -10.32
N ILE A 194 -5.97 5.02 -9.92
CA ILE A 194 -6.29 6.45 -9.83
C ILE A 194 -5.35 7.12 -8.82
N LEU A 195 -5.14 6.48 -7.66
CA LEU A 195 -4.22 6.97 -6.63
C LEU A 195 -2.80 7.14 -7.16
N VAL A 196 -2.24 6.10 -7.79
CA VAL A 196 -0.88 6.15 -8.33
C VAL A 196 -0.76 7.21 -9.42
N ALA A 197 -1.72 7.31 -10.33
CA ALA A 197 -1.72 8.35 -11.36
C ALA A 197 -1.70 9.76 -10.74
N VAL A 198 -2.52 10.00 -9.72
CA VAL A 198 -2.57 11.29 -9.01
C VAL A 198 -1.27 11.57 -8.26
N ILE A 199 -0.69 10.59 -7.57
CA ILE A 199 0.59 10.72 -6.88
C ILE A 199 1.70 11.09 -7.87
N LEU A 200 1.77 10.42 -9.03
CA LEU A 200 2.79 10.71 -10.04
C LEU A 200 2.64 12.12 -10.63
N VAL A 201 1.41 12.57 -10.89
CA VAL A 201 1.13 13.93 -11.35
C VAL A 201 1.53 14.97 -10.30
N GLU A 202 1.22 14.74 -9.02
CA GLU A 202 1.60 15.64 -7.93
C GLU A 202 3.13 15.68 -7.75
N GLN A 203 3.79 14.53 -7.79
CA GLN A 203 5.25 14.42 -7.70
C GLN A 203 5.93 15.13 -8.89
N TYR A 204 5.41 14.98 -10.11
CA TYR A 204 5.92 15.67 -11.29
C TYR A 204 5.79 17.20 -11.15
N LYS A 205 4.62 17.69 -10.71
CA LYS A 205 4.36 19.13 -10.56
C LYS A 205 5.16 19.79 -9.46
N MET A 206 5.38 19.10 -8.35
CA MET A 206 6.16 19.63 -7.24
C MET A 206 7.68 19.55 -7.45
N GLY A 207 8.12 18.72 -8.41
CA GLY A 207 9.50 18.30 -8.46
C GLY A 207 9.92 17.56 -7.19
N TYR A 208 11.22 17.54 -6.93
CA TYR A 208 11.78 16.87 -5.75
C TYR A 208 11.32 17.58 -4.45
N ASN A 209 10.31 17.05 -3.74
CA ASN A 209 9.92 17.56 -2.41
C ASN A 209 10.90 17.12 -1.30
N THR A 210 12.20 17.28 -1.56
CA THR A 210 13.26 17.22 -0.56
C THR A 210 13.26 18.46 0.33
N GLN A 211 12.65 19.56 -0.13
CA GLN A 211 12.64 20.87 0.54
C GLN A 211 11.52 21.08 1.59
N ASN A 212 10.71 20.05 1.88
CA ASN A 212 9.57 20.15 2.82
C ASN A 212 8.53 21.21 2.41
N ASN A 213 8.34 21.38 1.09
CA ASN A 213 7.27 22.19 0.52
C ASN A 213 5.92 21.52 0.80
N ARG A 214 4.85 22.33 0.85
CA ARG A 214 3.49 21.83 1.09
C ARG A 214 3.08 20.88 -0.04
N TRP A 215 2.73 19.65 0.32
CA TRP A 215 2.31 18.63 -0.64
C TRP A 215 0.86 18.88 -1.11
N PRO A 216 0.51 18.75 -2.40
CA PRO A 216 -0.86 18.89 -2.88
C PRO A 216 -1.74 17.81 -2.29
N ARG A 217 -2.93 18.16 -1.83
CA ARG A 217 -3.75 17.23 -1.02
C ARG A 217 -4.59 16.26 -1.85
N ARG A 218 -4.44 16.21 -3.18
CA ARG A 218 -5.37 15.46 -4.03
C ARG A 218 -5.16 13.96 -3.82
N SER A 219 -3.91 13.49 -3.79
CA SER A 219 -3.61 12.08 -3.47
C SER A 219 -4.17 11.64 -2.12
N PHE A 220 -4.05 12.48 -1.09
CA PHE A 220 -4.66 12.21 0.21
C PHE A 220 -6.17 12.00 0.11
N TRP A 221 -6.89 12.89 -0.58
CA TRP A 221 -8.34 12.75 -0.76
C TRP A 221 -8.71 11.55 -1.62
N VAL A 222 -7.89 11.22 -2.62
CA VAL A 222 -8.10 10.01 -3.43
C VAL A 222 -8.03 8.76 -2.56
N VAL A 223 -7.06 8.65 -1.64
CA VAL A 223 -7.04 7.53 -0.67
C VAL A 223 -8.37 7.41 0.07
N ILE A 224 -8.90 8.52 0.60
CA ILE A 224 -10.17 8.51 1.33
C ILE A 224 -11.33 8.07 0.42
N ILE A 225 -11.36 8.55 -0.83
CA ILE A 225 -12.37 8.14 -1.82
C ILE A 225 -12.26 6.65 -2.13
N VAL A 226 -11.05 6.12 -2.33
CA VAL A 226 -10.82 4.69 -2.57
C VAL A 226 -11.35 3.87 -1.41
N MET A 227 -10.98 4.21 -0.18
CA MET A 227 -11.47 3.52 1.01
C MET A 227 -13.00 3.58 1.13
N ALA A 228 -13.60 4.76 0.92
CA ALA A 228 -15.05 4.92 0.99
C ALA A 228 -15.77 4.11 -0.10
N ALA A 229 -15.23 4.09 -1.32
CA ALA A 229 -15.78 3.30 -2.43
C ALA A 229 -15.69 1.80 -2.15
N SER A 230 -14.56 1.30 -1.63
CA SER A 230 -14.40 -0.11 -1.25
C SER A 230 -15.35 -0.51 -0.13
N LEU A 231 -15.52 0.33 0.90
CA LEU A 231 -16.48 0.06 1.98
C LEU A 231 -17.92 0.08 1.49
N LEU A 232 -18.27 1.01 0.59
CA LEU A 232 -19.60 1.04 -0.03
C LEU A 232 -19.85 -0.19 -0.88
N ALA A 233 -18.87 -0.61 -1.68
CA ALA A 233 -18.94 -1.83 -2.49
C ALA A 233 -19.14 -3.06 -1.61
N LEU A 234 -18.41 -3.16 -0.50
CA LEU A 234 -18.58 -4.23 0.48
C LEU A 234 -19.98 -4.22 1.12
N ALA A 235 -20.49 -3.05 1.49
CA ALA A 235 -21.85 -2.92 2.03
C ALA A 235 -22.92 -3.34 1.02
N VAL A 236 -22.79 -2.92 -0.24
CA VAL A 236 -23.70 -3.34 -1.32
C VAL A 236 -23.63 -4.85 -1.53
N GLN A 237 -22.43 -5.44 -1.57
CA GLN A 237 -22.25 -6.88 -1.68
C GLN A 237 -22.91 -7.63 -0.51
N SER A 238 -22.68 -7.18 0.72
CA SER A 238 -23.28 -7.75 1.92
C SER A 238 -24.82 -7.70 1.89
N LEU A 239 -25.41 -6.61 1.38
CA LEU A 239 -26.87 -6.46 1.29
C LEU A 239 -27.52 -7.23 0.14
N THR A 240 -26.77 -7.54 -0.93
CA THR A 240 -27.34 -8.12 -2.16
C THR A 240 -27.05 -9.62 -2.30
N VAL A 241 -25.83 -10.04 -1.97
CA VAL A 241 -25.34 -11.41 -2.14
C VAL A 241 -25.06 -12.09 -0.79
N GLY A 242 -24.93 -11.30 0.29
CA GLY A 242 -24.48 -11.79 1.61
C GLY A 242 -22.95 -11.79 1.73
N MET A 243 -22.44 -11.98 2.95
CA MET A 243 -20.99 -12.16 3.19
C MET A 243 -20.57 -13.64 3.13
N ASP A 244 -21.52 -14.58 3.07
CA ASP A 244 -21.30 -16.02 2.97
C ASP A 244 -20.99 -16.48 1.54
N TRP A 245 -20.50 -15.58 0.69
CA TRP A 245 -20.03 -15.98 -0.63
C TRP A 245 -18.88 -17.00 -0.53
N VAL A 246 -18.14 -17.06 0.59
CA VAL A 246 -17.18 -18.13 0.88
C VAL A 246 -17.88 -19.49 0.96
N GLU A 247 -19.00 -19.62 1.69
CA GLU A 247 -19.80 -20.87 1.69
C GLU A 247 -20.39 -21.15 0.30
N ILE A 248 -20.91 -20.14 -0.40
CA ILE A 248 -21.45 -20.29 -1.76
C ILE A 248 -20.38 -20.80 -2.75
N VAL A 249 -19.10 -20.43 -2.53
CA VAL A 249 -17.98 -20.77 -3.40
C VAL A 249 -17.32 -22.11 -3.04
N TYR A 250 -17.28 -22.46 -1.75
CA TYR A 250 -16.59 -23.66 -1.27
C TYR A 250 -17.50 -24.83 -0.91
N GLY A 251 -18.83 -24.62 -0.84
CA GLY A 251 -19.82 -25.66 -0.55
C GLY A 251 -20.04 -25.86 0.95
#